data_AF-A0A7Y3H804-F1
#
_entry.id   AF-A0A7Y3H804-F1
#
_cell.length_a   1.000
_cell.length_b   1.000
_cell.length_c   1.000
_cell.angle_alpha   90.00
_cell.angle_beta   90.00
_cell.angle_gamma   90.00
#
_symmetry.space_group_name_H-M   'P 1'
#
loop_
_entity.id
_entity.type
_entity.pdbx_description
1 polymer ?
#
loop_
_entity_poly.entity_id
_entity_poly.type
_entity_poly.pdbx_seq_one_letter_code
_entity_poly.pdbx_strand_id
1 'polypeptide(L)'
;GTPFEGQTSLALTSHCGKGYLPANVPSRRLPDDFESYVITEYLGYRLYNLVTEYSLRARAVRINYADPENPRRDFTHYAFFTEHFESLARRHGAELVNGEFDFASLDIGSTDQLALFNFMVGNTDWSIEEQENILLLRRTDGSVVPVLYDLDMSGLVSAHYARPAPELPIKTVRQRYYLGYCHDGNAWDELFTKFWDLHPEFMQTIATMPFLNRGERRRAGVYLETFFEILRSDRKRQAKIVDACRALPGAD
;
A
#
# COMPACT_ATOMS: atom_id res chain seq x y z
N GLY A 1 -13.02 -14.55 -16.53
CA GLY A 1 -12.89 -14.79 -15.09
C GLY A 1 -13.13 -13.56 -14.26
N THR A 2 -13.47 -13.76 -12.98
CA THR A 2 -13.31 -12.71 -11.96
C THR A 2 -11.81 -12.57 -11.61
N PRO A 3 -11.36 -11.50 -10.95
CA PRO A 3 -9.97 -11.37 -10.49
C PRO A 3 -9.47 -12.54 -9.62
N PHE A 4 -10.40 -13.31 -9.04
CA PHE A 4 -10.13 -14.39 -8.09
C PHE A 4 -10.53 -15.78 -8.62
N GLU A 5 -10.76 -15.91 -9.92
CA GLU A 5 -11.08 -17.21 -10.53
C GLU A 5 -9.98 -18.23 -10.22
N GLY A 6 -10.36 -19.40 -9.69
CA GLY A 6 -9.44 -20.49 -9.34
C GLY A 6 -8.73 -20.37 -7.99
N GLN A 7 -9.02 -19.35 -7.18
CA GLN A 7 -8.43 -19.20 -5.84
C GLN A 7 -9.26 -19.94 -4.78
N THR A 8 -8.59 -20.65 -3.87
CA THR A 8 -9.21 -21.43 -2.78
C THR A 8 -9.30 -20.66 -1.46
N SER A 9 -8.52 -19.59 -1.32
CA SER A 9 -8.50 -18.69 -0.17
C SER A 9 -8.26 -17.26 -0.64
N LEU A 10 -8.82 -16.29 0.08
CA LEU A 10 -8.63 -14.85 -0.16
C LEU A 10 -8.46 -14.17 1.19
N ALA A 11 -7.51 -13.22 1.27
CA ALA A 11 -7.40 -12.35 2.42
C ALA A 11 -8.52 -11.30 2.36
N LEU A 12 -9.22 -11.11 3.48
CA LEU A 12 -10.28 -10.13 3.63
C LEU A 12 -9.80 -9.03 4.57
N THR A 13 -9.64 -7.82 4.05
CA THR A 13 -9.42 -6.63 4.88
C THR A 13 -10.76 -5.99 5.20
N SER A 14 -11.03 -5.83 6.49
CA SER A 14 -12.28 -5.26 7.01
C SER A 14 -12.01 -4.35 8.19
N HIS A 15 -13.02 -3.60 8.60
CA HIS A 15 -12.94 -2.61 9.66
C HIS A 15 -12.55 -3.25 11.00
N CYS A 16 -11.57 -2.64 11.68
CA CYS A 16 -11.33 -2.88 13.09
C CYS A 16 -12.39 -2.13 13.91
N GLY A 17 -13.14 -2.85 14.75
CA GLY A 17 -14.23 -2.25 15.51
C GLY A 17 -14.86 -3.28 16.43
N LYS A 18 -15.66 -2.80 17.39
CA LYS A 18 -16.40 -3.68 18.30
C LYS A 18 -17.52 -4.41 17.54
N GLY A 19 -17.18 -5.49 16.85
CA GLY A 19 -18.10 -6.61 16.63
C GLY A 19 -18.59 -7.11 17.99
N TYR A 20 -19.89 -7.46 18.07
CA TYR A 20 -20.64 -7.83 19.29
C TYR A 20 -20.22 -7.10 20.59
N LEU A 21 -20.98 -6.07 20.98
CA LEU A 21 -20.93 -5.57 22.35
C LEU A 21 -22.05 -6.22 23.18
N PRO A 22 -21.74 -6.79 24.36
CA PRO A 22 -22.79 -7.13 25.31
C PRO A 22 -23.63 -5.89 25.64
N ALA A 23 -24.92 -6.11 25.90
CA ALA A 23 -26.00 -5.11 25.89
C ALA A 23 -25.80 -3.87 26.80
N ASN A 24 -24.78 -3.86 27.66
CA ASN A 24 -24.54 -2.85 28.67
C ASN A 24 -23.42 -1.86 28.32
N VAL A 25 -22.89 -1.89 27.08
CA VAL A 25 -21.96 -0.86 26.62
C VAL A 25 -22.77 0.23 25.91
N PRO A 26 -22.88 1.45 26.47
CA PRO A 26 -23.55 2.55 25.78
C PRO A 26 -22.86 2.76 24.44
N SER A 27 -23.63 2.60 23.36
CA SER A 27 -23.20 2.76 21.98
C SER A 27 -22.42 4.07 21.85
N ARG A 28 -21.10 3.99 21.79
CA ARG A 28 -20.36 4.93 20.96
C ARG A 28 -20.54 4.37 19.57
N ARG A 29 -21.26 5.10 18.71
CA ARG A 29 -21.17 4.94 17.25
C ARG A 29 -19.72 4.60 16.94
N LEU A 30 -19.45 3.54 16.17
CA LEU A 30 -18.14 3.40 15.54
C LEU A 30 -17.84 4.78 14.94
N PRO A 31 -16.68 5.40 15.23
CA PRO A 31 -16.28 6.53 14.40
C PRO A 31 -16.35 6.03 12.97
N ASP A 32 -17.10 6.72 12.11
CA ASP A 32 -17.21 6.44 10.66
C ASP A 32 -15.81 6.26 10.01
N ASP A 33 -14.77 6.74 10.68
CA ASP A 33 -13.36 6.67 10.32
C ASP A 33 -12.81 5.26 10.02
N PHE A 34 -13.29 4.18 10.66
CA PHE A 34 -12.72 2.84 10.42
C PHE A 34 -13.04 2.27 9.04
N GLU A 35 -14.26 2.50 8.55
CA GLU A 35 -14.65 2.12 7.20
C GLU A 35 -13.92 2.99 6.16
N SER A 36 -13.73 4.28 6.48
CA SER A 36 -12.91 5.19 5.68
C SER A 36 -11.48 4.68 5.49
N TYR A 37 -10.86 4.10 6.53
CA TYR A 37 -9.51 3.55 6.44
C TYR A 37 -9.45 2.39 5.47
N VAL A 38 -10.39 1.43 5.57
CA VAL A 38 -10.47 0.27 4.68
C VAL A 38 -10.63 0.69 3.21
N ILE A 39 -11.52 1.65 2.92
CA ILE A 39 -11.70 2.14 1.55
C ILE A 39 -10.47 2.92 1.06
N THR A 40 -9.81 3.67 1.92
CA THR A 40 -8.61 4.44 1.56
C THR A 40 -7.40 3.52 1.36
N GLU A 41 -7.30 2.42 2.10
CA GLU A 41 -6.29 1.38 1.90
C GLU A 41 -6.52 0.65 0.58
N TYR A 42 -7.78 0.30 0.29
CA TYR A 42 -8.17 -0.23 -1.02
C TYR A 42 -7.79 0.73 -2.16
N LEU A 43 -7.98 2.04 -1.99
CA LEU A 43 -7.46 3.04 -2.94
C LEU A 43 -5.95 2.92 -3.11
N GLY A 44 -5.18 2.72 -2.04
CA GLY A 44 -3.75 2.45 -2.08
C GLY A 44 -3.38 1.30 -3.01
N TYR A 45 -4.04 0.14 -2.86
CA TYR A 45 -3.85 -1.00 -3.78
C TYR A 45 -4.16 -0.63 -5.23
N ARG A 46 -5.28 0.08 -5.47
CA ARG A 46 -5.70 0.49 -6.81
C ARG A 46 -4.71 1.46 -7.47
N LEU A 47 -4.04 2.32 -6.70
CA LEU A 47 -2.96 3.16 -7.20
C LEU A 47 -1.70 2.31 -7.47
N TYR A 48 -1.34 1.37 -6.59
CA TYR A 48 -0.16 0.52 -6.79
C TYR A 48 -0.28 -0.35 -8.05
N ASN A 49 -1.50 -0.82 -8.36
CA ASN A 49 -1.77 -1.57 -9.58
C ASN A 49 -1.47 -0.78 -10.88
N LEU A 50 -1.43 0.56 -10.83
CA LEU A 50 -1.05 1.40 -11.98
C LEU A 50 0.48 1.50 -12.12
N VAL A 51 1.23 1.32 -11.03
CA VAL A 51 2.69 1.41 -11.05
C VAL A 51 3.30 0.14 -11.62
N THR A 52 2.79 -1.02 -11.20
CA THR A 52 3.40 -2.31 -11.52
C THR A 52 2.38 -3.45 -11.58
N GLU A 53 2.63 -4.40 -12.48
CA GLU A 53 1.87 -5.66 -12.55
C GLU A 53 2.22 -6.63 -11.41
N TYR A 54 3.38 -6.43 -10.78
CA TYR A 54 3.84 -7.09 -9.55
C TYR A 54 3.17 -6.44 -8.33
N SER A 55 1.85 -6.52 -8.31
CA SER A 55 0.98 -5.99 -7.26
C SER A 55 -0.18 -6.95 -7.03
N LEU A 56 -0.69 -7.00 -5.80
CA LEU A 56 -1.89 -7.78 -5.50
C LEU A 56 -3.10 -7.16 -6.19
N ARG A 57 -3.92 -8.00 -6.84
CA ARG A 57 -5.25 -7.56 -7.29
C ARG A 57 -6.15 -7.41 -6.08
N ALA A 58 -6.84 -6.28 -5.98
CA ALA A 58 -7.80 -6.02 -4.92
C ALA A 58 -9.23 -5.83 -5.47
N ARG A 59 -10.23 -6.23 -4.70
CA ARG A 59 -11.65 -6.00 -5.04
C ARG A 59 -12.47 -5.63 -3.82
N ALA A 60 -13.02 -4.42 -3.84
CA ALA A 60 -13.97 -3.97 -2.85
C ALA A 60 -15.27 -4.78 -2.89
N VAL A 61 -15.83 -5.01 -1.71
CA VAL A 61 -17.10 -5.70 -1.46
C VAL A 61 -17.87 -4.97 -0.37
N ARG A 62 -19.17 -5.24 -0.28
CA ARG A 62 -20.01 -4.80 0.82
C ARG A 62 -20.52 -6.05 1.54
N ILE A 63 -20.18 -6.20 2.81
CA ILE A 63 -20.49 -7.39 3.61
C ILE A 63 -21.59 -7.04 4.59
N ASN A 64 -22.63 -7.87 4.61
CA ASN A 64 -23.65 -7.82 5.67
C ASN A 64 -23.24 -8.79 6.79
N TYR A 65 -23.02 -8.25 7.98
CA TYR A 65 -22.71 -9.01 9.19
C TYR A 65 -24.01 -9.23 9.94
N ALA A 66 -24.48 -10.49 9.98
CA ALA A 66 -25.72 -10.86 10.65
C ALA A 66 -25.45 -11.29 12.10
N ASP A 67 -26.24 -10.77 13.04
CA ASP A 67 -26.25 -11.25 14.43
C ASP A 67 -27.33 -12.34 14.55
N PRO A 68 -26.94 -13.62 14.75
CA PRO A 68 -27.90 -14.73 14.78
C PRO A 68 -28.85 -14.66 15.99
N GLU A 69 -28.48 -13.93 17.05
CA GLU A 69 -29.31 -13.77 18.25
C GLU A 69 -30.25 -12.55 18.13
N ASN A 70 -29.89 -11.55 17.32
CA ASN A 70 -30.67 -10.33 17.19
C ASN A 70 -30.48 -9.61 15.82
N PRO A 71 -31.38 -9.83 14.85
CA PRO A 71 -31.30 -9.19 13.52
C PRO A 71 -31.29 -7.66 13.51
N ARG A 72 -31.69 -6.99 14.61
CA ARG A 72 -31.60 -5.51 14.71
C ARG A 72 -30.17 -5.02 14.88
N ARG A 73 -29.22 -5.93 15.12
CA ARG A 73 -27.79 -5.65 15.23
C ARG A 73 -27.04 -5.98 13.95
N ASP A 74 -27.73 -6.41 12.89
CA ASP A 74 -27.13 -6.55 11.58
C ASP A 74 -26.56 -5.21 11.12
N PHE A 75 -25.36 -5.25 10.57
CA PHE A 75 -24.73 -4.07 10.02
C PHE A 75 -24.00 -4.39 8.72
N THR A 76 -23.87 -3.40 7.86
CA THR A 76 -23.25 -3.58 6.56
C THR A 76 -22.10 -2.62 6.40
N HIS A 77 -20.91 -3.16 6.16
CA HIS A 77 -19.69 -2.38 5.94
C HIS A 77 -18.97 -2.76 4.66
N TYR A 78 -18.22 -1.81 4.13
CA TYR A 78 -17.25 -2.06 3.09
C TYR A 78 -16.06 -2.87 3.64
N ALA A 79 -15.55 -3.73 2.76
CA ALA A 79 -14.34 -4.51 2.95
C ALA A 79 -13.70 -4.70 1.57
N PHE A 80 -12.52 -5.28 1.48
CA PHE A 80 -11.98 -5.71 0.20
C PHE A 80 -11.20 -7.01 0.33
N PHE A 81 -11.21 -7.78 -0.74
CA PHE A 81 -10.36 -8.96 -0.88
C PHE A 81 -9.10 -8.61 -1.64
N THR A 82 -7.99 -9.23 -1.27
CA THR A 82 -6.76 -9.26 -2.07
C THR A 82 -6.50 -10.66 -2.62
N GLU A 83 -5.85 -10.69 -3.79
CA GLU A 83 -5.31 -11.91 -4.39
C GLU A 83 -4.39 -12.64 -3.40
N HIS A 84 -4.48 -13.97 -3.36
CA HIS A 84 -3.55 -14.77 -2.54
C HIS A 84 -2.14 -14.73 -3.12
N PHE A 85 -1.10 -14.76 -2.27
CA PHE A 85 0.29 -14.62 -2.71
C PHE A 85 0.72 -15.72 -3.69
N GLU A 86 0.31 -16.96 -3.46
CA GLU A 86 0.51 -18.08 -4.42
C GLU A 86 -0.15 -17.84 -5.79
N SER A 87 -1.31 -17.17 -5.82
CA SER A 87 -1.99 -16.84 -7.06
C SER A 87 -1.25 -15.74 -7.82
N LEU A 88 -0.72 -14.75 -7.10
CA LEU A 88 0.16 -13.72 -7.65
C LEU A 88 1.43 -14.35 -8.25
N ALA A 89 2.10 -15.23 -7.49
CA ALA A 89 3.31 -15.92 -7.94
C ALA A 89 3.03 -16.71 -9.23
N ARG A 90 1.97 -17.51 -9.24
CA ARG A 90 1.52 -18.27 -10.42
C ARG A 90 1.19 -17.39 -11.62
N ARG A 91 0.53 -16.24 -11.40
CA ARG A 91 0.19 -15.27 -12.46
C ARG A 91 1.43 -14.76 -13.19
N HIS A 92 2.57 -14.68 -12.50
CA HIS A 92 3.84 -14.22 -13.05
C HIS A 92 4.81 -15.34 -13.39
N GLY A 93 4.40 -16.61 -13.25
CA GLY A 93 5.32 -17.74 -13.41
C GLY A 93 6.52 -17.68 -12.47
N ALA A 94 6.32 -17.08 -11.29
CA ALA A 94 7.34 -16.87 -10.26
C ALA A 94 7.09 -17.78 -9.05
N GLU A 95 8.09 -17.90 -8.20
CA GLU A 95 8.02 -18.64 -6.94
C GLU A 95 8.07 -17.68 -5.76
N LEU A 96 7.37 -17.99 -4.67
CA LEU A 96 7.50 -17.25 -3.42
C LEU A 96 8.86 -17.55 -2.78
N VAL A 97 9.58 -16.51 -2.39
CA VAL A 97 10.80 -16.64 -1.60
C VAL A 97 10.43 -16.59 -0.12
N ASN A 98 10.87 -17.58 0.64
CA ASN A 98 10.73 -17.62 2.09
C ASN A 98 12.12 -17.68 2.72
N GLY A 99 12.37 -16.83 3.72
CA GLY A 99 13.66 -16.79 4.42
C GLY A 99 14.73 -16.02 3.66
N GLU A 100 16.00 -16.32 3.93
CA GLU A 100 17.15 -15.58 3.39
C GLU A 100 17.18 -15.56 1.85
N PHE A 101 17.60 -14.43 1.29
CA PHE A 101 17.82 -14.27 -0.14
C PHE A 101 19.04 -13.36 -0.37
N ASP A 102 19.64 -13.46 -1.54
CA ASP A 102 20.77 -12.59 -1.93
C ASP A 102 20.25 -11.25 -2.45
N PHE A 103 20.66 -10.15 -1.81
CA PHE A 103 20.31 -8.79 -2.25
C PHE A 103 20.80 -8.46 -3.66
N ALA A 104 21.89 -9.08 -4.11
CA ALA A 104 22.37 -8.92 -5.49
C ALA A 104 21.38 -9.49 -6.52
N SER A 105 20.44 -10.35 -6.10
CA SER A 105 19.38 -10.86 -6.96
C SER A 105 18.16 -9.95 -7.06
N LEU A 106 18.08 -8.84 -6.31
CA LEU A 106 16.96 -7.91 -6.40
C LEU A 106 16.82 -7.30 -7.80
N ASP A 107 15.60 -7.31 -8.33
CA ASP A 107 15.22 -6.48 -9.45
C ASP A 107 15.16 -5.02 -8.97
N ILE A 108 16.24 -4.30 -9.25
CA ILE A 108 16.44 -2.93 -8.77
C ILE A 108 15.35 -1.98 -9.28
N GLY A 109 14.97 -2.08 -10.56
CA GLY A 109 13.92 -1.23 -11.14
C GLY A 109 12.54 -1.40 -10.48
N SER A 110 12.17 -2.64 -10.09
CA SER A 110 10.94 -2.90 -9.34
C SER A 110 11.06 -2.45 -7.88
N THR A 111 12.25 -2.58 -7.30
CA THR A 111 12.57 -2.14 -5.93
C THR A 111 12.43 -0.62 -5.79
N ASP A 112 12.95 0.15 -6.75
CA ASP A 112 12.84 1.61 -6.76
C ASP A 112 11.39 2.09 -6.95
N GLN A 113 10.64 1.41 -7.81
CA GLN A 113 9.21 1.69 -7.99
C GLN A 113 8.42 1.44 -6.70
N LEU A 114 8.72 0.35 -5.99
CA LEU A 114 8.11 0.04 -4.71
C LEU A 114 8.47 1.11 -3.67
N ALA A 115 9.74 1.48 -3.56
CA ALA A 115 10.21 2.48 -2.59
C ALA A 115 9.59 3.86 -2.86
N LEU A 116 9.56 4.31 -4.12
CA LEU A 116 8.97 5.59 -4.49
C LEU A 116 7.44 5.59 -4.32
N PHE A 117 6.77 4.45 -4.57
CA PHE A 117 5.35 4.31 -4.28
C PHE A 117 5.07 4.43 -2.77
N ASN A 118 5.82 3.72 -1.94
CA ASN A 118 5.70 3.82 -0.48
C ASN A 118 5.94 5.26 0.00
N PHE A 119 6.96 5.94 -0.54
CA PHE A 119 7.17 7.36 -0.27
C PHE A 119 5.98 8.22 -0.71
N MET A 120 5.42 8.00 -1.90
CA MET A 120 4.26 8.73 -2.42
C MET A 120 3.07 8.64 -1.46
N VAL A 121 2.75 7.44 -0.96
CA VAL A 121 1.64 7.22 -0.03
C VAL A 121 2.01 7.47 1.44
N GLY A 122 3.26 7.81 1.73
CA GLY A 122 3.77 8.06 3.08
C GLY A 122 3.73 6.80 3.94
N ASN A 123 4.05 5.65 3.36
CA ASN A 123 4.19 4.40 4.09
C ASN A 123 5.67 4.16 4.44
N THR A 124 5.93 3.95 5.72
CA THR A 124 7.25 3.59 6.24
C THR A 124 7.24 2.26 6.96
N ASP A 125 6.09 1.58 7.00
CA ASP A 125 5.90 0.30 7.68
C ASP A 125 6.13 -0.84 6.68
N TRP A 126 7.37 -0.96 6.19
CA TRP A 126 7.78 -2.02 5.27
C TRP A 126 9.30 -2.22 5.32
N SER A 127 9.75 -3.46 5.08
CA SER A 127 11.15 -3.83 5.03
C SER A 127 11.36 -4.96 4.03
N ILE A 128 12.26 -4.78 3.06
CA ILE A 128 12.65 -5.86 2.14
C ILE A 128 13.56 -6.84 2.88
N GLU A 129 14.43 -6.32 3.74
CA GLU A 129 15.39 -7.09 4.52
C GLU A 129 14.71 -8.05 5.48
N GLU A 130 13.74 -7.53 6.23
CA GLU A 130 12.99 -8.30 7.25
C GLU A 130 11.73 -8.96 6.66
N GLN A 131 11.42 -8.70 5.38
CA GLN A 131 10.19 -9.16 4.70
C GLN A 131 8.92 -8.77 5.47
N GLU A 132 8.94 -7.59 6.10
CA GLU A 132 7.80 -7.01 6.79
C GLU A 132 6.97 -6.21 5.78
N ASN A 133 5.69 -6.56 5.63
CA ASN A 133 4.76 -5.95 4.66
C ASN A 133 5.27 -5.98 3.21
N ILE A 134 6.18 -6.92 2.93
CA ILE A 134 6.78 -7.19 1.63
C ILE A 134 6.76 -8.69 1.41
N LEU A 135 6.25 -9.14 0.27
CA LEU A 135 6.49 -10.50 -0.20
C LEU A 135 7.55 -10.46 -1.30
N LEU A 136 8.31 -11.55 -1.46
CA LEU A 136 9.35 -11.64 -2.47
C LEU A 136 8.98 -12.72 -3.50
N LEU A 137 9.09 -12.36 -4.79
CA LEU A 137 8.86 -13.25 -5.91
C LEU A 137 10.14 -13.51 -6.68
N ARG A 138 10.56 -14.76 -6.81
CA ARG A 138 11.67 -15.16 -7.66
C ARG A 138 11.17 -15.50 -9.05
N ARG A 139 11.63 -14.75 -10.05
CA ARG A 139 11.37 -15.02 -11.46
C ARG A 139 12.23 -16.19 -11.95
N THR A 140 11.88 -16.73 -13.12
CA THR A 140 12.62 -17.84 -13.75
C THR A 140 14.05 -17.48 -14.15
N ASP A 141 14.36 -16.19 -14.33
CA ASP A 141 15.71 -15.69 -14.60
C ASP A 141 16.57 -15.52 -13.33
N GLY A 142 16.01 -15.84 -12.16
CA GLY A 142 16.67 -15.76 -10.86
C GLY A 142 16.47 -14.43 -10.13
N SER A 143 15.98 -13.39 -10.81
CA SER A 143 15.73 -12.07 -10.20
C SER A 143 14.61 -12.13 -9.17
N VAL A 144 14.72 -11.32 -8.11
CA VAL A 144 13.78 -11.24 -6.99
C VAL A 144 13.06 -9.90 -7.03
N VAL A 145 11.75 -9.95 -7.11
CA VAL A 145 10.86 -8.79 -7.16
C VAL A 145 10.15 -8.63 -5.82
N PRO A 146 10.32 -7.51 -5.12
CA PRO A 146 9.53 -7.24 -3.93
C PRO A 146 8.14 -6.74 -4.32
N VAL A 147 7.12 -7.19 -3.59
CA VAL A 147 5.73 -6.77 -3.77
C VAL A 147 5.16 -6.33 -2.43
N LEU A 148 4.63 -5.11 -2.43
CA LEU A 148 4.04 -4.48 -1.27
C LEU A 148 2.65 -5.04 -0.96
N TYR A 149 2.37 -5.23 0.33
CA TYR A 149 1.05 -5.43 0.88
C TYR A 149 0.94 -4.71 2.23
N ASP A 150 -0.27 -4.63 2.77
CA ASP A 150 -0.61 -3.92 4.02
C ASP A 150 -0.26 -2.41 4.00
N LEU A 151 -1.28 -1.57 3.76
CA LEU A 151 -1.09 -0.13 3.54
C LEU A 151 -1.77 0.73 4.62
N ASP A 152 -2.27 0.11 5.69
CA ASP A 152 -3.09 0.78 6.70
C ASP A 152 -2.29 1.81 7.53
N MET A 153 -0.98 1.56 7.72
CA MET A 153 -0.02 2.45 8.39
C MET A 153 0.48 3.62 7.51
N SER A 154 -0.09 3.83 6.32
CA SER A 154 0.35 4.88 5.40
C SER A 154 -0.21 6.28 5.71
N GLY A 155 0.49 7.32 5.28
CA GLY A 155 0.00 8.70 5.29
C GLY A 155 -1.21 8.97 4.37
N LEU A 156 -1.44 8.11 3.37
CA LEU A 156 -2.63 8.13 2.52
C LEU A 156 -3.87 7.75 3.33
N VAL A 157 -3.80 6.64 4.06
CA VAL A 157 -4.86 6.17 4.97
C VAL A 157 -4.98 7.08 6.18
N SER A 158 -3.85 7.48 6.76
CA SER A 158 -3.76 8.38 7.91
C SER A 158 -4.62 7.91 9.08
N ALA A 159 -4.62 6.60 9.35
CA ALA A 159 -5.37 6.02 10.46
C ALA A 159 -4.93 6.64 11.79
N HIS A 160 -5.87 6.83 12.73
CA HIS A 160 -5.54 7.46 14.02
C HIS A 160 -4.56 6.65 14.86
N TYR A 161 -4.53 5.33 14.63
CA TYR A 161 -3.58 4.41 15.26
C TYR A 161 -2.24 4.35 14.52
N ALA A 162 -2.16 4.82 13.27
CA ALA A 162 -0.95 4.73 12.47
C ALA A 162 0.18 5.57 13.05
N ARG A 163 1.38 4.99 13.13
CA ARG A 163 2.59 5.62 13.62
C ARG A 163 3.73 5.31 12.64
N PRO A 164 4.66 6.25 12.41
CA PRO A 164 5.90 5.92 11.71
C PRO A 164 6.69 4.84 12.44
N ALA A 165 7.60 4.19 11.72
CA ALA A 165 8.57 3.31 12.35
C ALA A 165 9.38 4.08 13.42
N PRO A 166 9.54 3.55 14.65
CA PRO A 166 10.00 4.32 15.81
C PRO A 166 11.37 5.00 15.67
N GLU A 167 12.25 4.44 14.85
CA GLU A 167 13.60 4.90 14.58
C GLU A 167 13.68 6.08 13.61
N LEU A 168 12.58 6.42 12.93
CA LEU A 168 12.58 7.46 11.91
C LEU A 168 12.43 8.87 12.51
N PRO A 169 13.06 9.89 11.90
CA PRO A 169 13.02 11.28 12.39
C PRO A 169 11.71 12.00 12.04
N ILE A 170 10.61 11.27 11.87
CA ILE A 170 9.28 11.80 11.54
C ILE A 170 8.28 11.53 12.66
N LYS A 171 7.34 12.46 12.87
CA LYS A 171 6.39 12.44 13.98
C LYS A 171 5.07 11.78 13.64
N THR A 172 4.69 11.78 12.36
CA THR A 172 3.41 11.25 11.89
C THR A 172 3.59 10.63 10.51
N VAL A 173 2.75 9.65 10.19
CA VAL A 173 2.74 8.98 8.86
C VAL A 173 2.40 9.95 7.71
N ARG A 174 1.85 11.13 8.03
CA ARG A 174 1.65 12.20 7.04
C ARG A 174 2.96 12.83 6.55
N GLN A 175 4.05 12.69 7.32
CA GLN A 175 5.37 13.13 6.90
C GLN A 175 6.04 12.00 6.10
N ARG A 176 6.34 12.27 4.82
CA ARG A 176 7.03 11.30 3.96
C ARG A 176 8.49 11.18 4.35
N TYR A 177 8.98 9.94 4.40
CA TYR A 177 10.39 9.59 4.60
C TYR A 177 10.76 8.51 3.59
N TYR A 178 11.88 8.67 2.89
CA TYR A 178 12.28 7.75 1.82
C TYR A 178 13.13 6.61 2.40
N LEU A 179 12.77 5.37 2.07
CA LEU A 179 13.44 4.15 2.55
C LEU A 179 14.05 3.32 1.40
N GLY A 180 14.08 3.86 0.18
CA GLY A 180 14.71 3.19 -0.97
C GLY A 180 16.23 3.25 -0.94
N TYR A 181 16.86 2.46 -1.80
CA TYR A 181 18.30 2.27 -1.78
C TYR A 181 19.05 3.24 -2.71
N CYS A 182 20.28 3.57 -2.32
CA CYS A 182 21.29 4.13 -3.20
C CYS A 182 22.01 2.98 -3.89
N HIS A 183 22.08 3.02 -5.21
CA HIS A 183 22.93 2.10 -5.98
C HIS A 183 23.48 2.80 -7.22
N ASP A 184 24.54 2.22 -7.78
CA ASP A 184 25.12 2.67 -9.04
C ASP A 184 24.11 2.45 -10.18
N GLY A 185 24.01 3.42 -11.08
CA GLY A 185 23.05 3.35 -12.20
C GLY A 185 21.61 3.68 -11.82
N ASN A 186 21.38 4.26 -10.65
CA ASN A 186 20.09 4.83 -10.24
C ASN A 186 19.50 5.72 -11.35
N ALA A 187 18.48 5.23 -12.04
CA ALA A 187 17.82 5.91 -13.15
C ALA A 187 16.73 6.87 -12.64
N TRP A 188 17.11 7.77 -11.72
CA TRP A 188 16.18 8.64 -10.99
C TRP A 188 15.24 9.42 -11.90
N ASP A 189 15.76 9.98 -12.99
CA ASP A 189 14.93 10.76 -13.92
C ASP A 189 13.90 9.89 -14.65
N GLU A 190 14.22 8.64 -14.98
CA GLU A 190 13.28 7.70 -15.58
C GLU A 190 12.19 7.30 -14.57
N LEU A 191 12.60 7.01 -13.33
CA LEU A 191 11.69 6.68 -12.23
C LEU A 191 10.73 7.86 -11.93
N PHE A 192 11.26 9.07 -11.84
CA PHE A 192 10.47 10.27 -11.60
C PHE A 192 9.54 10.59 -12.77
N THR A 193 10.01 10.45 -14.00
CA THR A 193 9.18 10.60 -15.21
C THR A 193 8.03 9.60 -15.20
N LYS A 194 8.30 8.33 -14.91
CA LYS A 194 7.26 7.30 -14.81
C LYS A 194 6.14 7.69 -13.83
N PHE A 195 6.49 8.13 -12.63
CA PHE A 195 5.47 8.54 -11.65
C PHE A 195 4.75 9.83 -12.06
N TRP A 196 5.47 10.78 -12.65
CA TRP A 196 4.88 12.01 -13.17
C TRP A 196 3.84 11.72 -14.26
N ASP A 197 4.14 10.82 -15.19
CA ASP A 197 3.23 10.44 -16.27
C ASP A 197 1.98 9.72 -15.75
N LEU A 198 2.07 9.05 -14.60
CA LEU A 198 0.92 8.45 -13.90
C LEU A 198 0.08 9.47 -13.12
N HIS A 199 0.53 10.72 -12.95
CA HIS A 199 -0.18 11.75 -12.16
C HIS A 199 -1.65 11.91 -12.58
N PRO A 200 -1.99 12.06 -13.88
CA PRO A 200 -3.39 12.20 -14.29
C PRO A 200 -4.24 10.97 -13.93
N GLU A 201 -3.69 9.76 -14.10
CA GLU A 201 -4.41 8.52 -13.83
C GLU A 201 -4.61 8.25 -12.33
N PHE A 202 -3.62 8.58 -11.51
CA PHE A 202 -3.77 8.55 -10.05
C PHE A 202 -4.87 9.50 -9.58
N MET A 203 -4.84 10.75 -10.06
CA MET A 203 -5.83 11.74 -9.67
C MET A 203 -7.22 11.38 -10.17
N GLN A 204 -7.33 10.81 -11.37
CA GLN A 204 -8.58 10.29 -11.90
C GLN A 204 -9.11 9.10 -11.09
N THR A 205 -8.23 8.18 -10.68
CA THR A 205 -8.57 7.04 -9.82
C THR A 205 -9.12 7.52 -8.48
N ILE A 206 -8.46 8.49 -7.84
CA ILE A 206 -8.97 9.13 -6.63
C ILE A 206 -10.31 9.82 -6.90
N ALA A 207 -10.42 10.59 -7.99
CA ALA A 207 -11.60 11.39 -8.32
C ALA A 207 -12.85 10.55 -8.62
N THR A 208 -12.67 9.31 -9.08
CA THR A 208 -13.77 8.40 -9.47
C THR A 208 -13.94 7.18 -8.60
N MET A 209 -13.03 6.94 -7.64
CA MET A 209 -13.11 5.81 -6.72
C MET A 209 -14.51 5.73 -6.10
N PRO A 210 -15.27 4.66 -6.35
CA PRO A 210 -16.54 4.46 -5.67
C PRO A 210 -16.32 4.38 -4.16
N PHE A 211 -17.37 4.64 -3.38
CA PHE A 211 -17.37 4.48 -1.92
C PHE A 211 -16.58 5.54 -1.12
N LEU A 212 -15.63 6.26 -1.72
CA LEU A 212 -15.05 7.46 -1.09
C LEU A 212 -16.07 8.59 -1.04
N ASN A 213 -16.33 9.10 0.16
CA ASN A 213 -17.11 10.31 0.34
C ASN A 213 -16.30 11.55 -0.11
N ARG A 214 -16.98 12.70 -0.23
CA ARG A 214 -16.37 13.95 -0.72
C ARG A 214 -15.17 14.38 0.12
N GLY A 215 -15.22 14.19 1.44
CA GLY A 215 -14.17 14.59 2.37
C GLY A 215 -12.92 13.72 2.22
N GLU A 216 -13.09 12.39 2.18
CA GLU A 216 -12.00 11.43 1.98
C GLU A 216 -11.33 11.65 0.63
N ARG A 217 -12.11 11.76 -0.44
CA ARG A 217 -11.61 12.02 -1.79
C ARG A 217 -10.75 13.28 -1.84
N ARG A 218 -11.20 14.37 -1.23
CA ARG A 218 -10.43 15.61 -1.14
C ARG A 218 -9.15 15.43 -0.32
N ARG A 219 -9.21 14.74 0.82
CA ARG A 219 -8.03 14.50 1.68
C ARG A 219 -6.98 13.65 0.96
N ALA A 220 -7.39 12.57 0.30
CA ALA A 220 -6.49 11.71 -0.47
C ALA A 220 -5.86 12.49 -1.64
N GLY A 221 -6.68 13.20 -2.43
CA GLY A 221 -6.19 13.99 -3.56
C GLY A 221 -5.21 15.09 -3.16
N VAL A 222 -5.54 15.89 -2.15
CA VAL A 222 -4.61 16.93 -1.64
C VAL A 222 -3.32 16.32 -1.12
N TYR A 223 -3.41 15.21 -0.38
CA TYR A 223 -2.22 14.54 0.13
C TYR A 223 -1.33 14.03 -0.99
N LEU A 224 -1.89 13.36 -2.00
CA LEU A 224 -1.14 12.83 -3.13
C LEU A 224 -0.52 13.97 -3.97
N GLU A 225 -1.23 15.08 -4.16
CA GLU A 225 -0.71 16.24 -4.88
C GLU A 225 0.59 16.78 -4.24
N THR A 226 0.69 16.78 -2.91
CA THR A 226 1.94 17.21 -2.23
C THR A 226 3.15 16.31 -2.53
N PHE A 227 2.95 15.06 -2.96
CA PHE A 227 4.03 14.23 -3.51
C PHE A 227 4.47 14.74 -4.88
N PHE A 228 3.52 15.05 -5.78
CA PHE A 228 3.83 15.60 -7.10
C PHE A 228 4.49 16.99 -7.03
N GLU A 229 4.17 17.79 -6.01
CA GLU A 229 4.91 19.03 -5.71
C GLU A 229 6.37 18.79 -5.28
N ILE A 230 6.68 17.66 -4.65
CA ILE A 230 8.05 17.24 -4.35
C ILE A 230 8.72 16.80 -5.65
N LEU A 231 8.05 15.92 -6.41
CA LEU A 231 8.58 15.32 -7.64
C LEU A 231 8.88 16.36 -8.73
N ARG A 232 8.09 17.43 -8.83
CA ARG A 232 8.31 18.53 -9.79
C ARG A 232 9.47 19.45 -9.41
N SER A 233 9.92 19.42 -8.15
CA SER A 233 10.96 20.34 -7.66
C SER A 233 12.29 19.60 -7.53
N ASP A 234 13.23 19.89 -8.42
CA ASP A 234 14.60 19.32 -8.39
C ASP A 234 15.22 19.37 -7.00
N ARG A 235 15.18 20.55 -6.37
CA ARG A 235 15.69 20.73 -5.01
C ARG A 235 15.00 19.83 -3.98
N LYS A 236 13.67 19.65 -4.07
CA LYS A 236 12.93 18.83 -3.10
C LYS A 236 13.13 17.34 -3.36
N ARG A 237 13.05 16.87 -4.61
CA ARG A 237 13.27 15.46 -4.96
C ARG A 237 14.71 15.02 -4.67
N GLN A 238 15.69 15.89 -4.93
CA GLN A 238 17.08 15.68 -4.53
C GLN A 238 17.16 15.49 -3.01
N ALA A 239 16.73 16.48 -2.23
CA ALA A 239 16.91 16.46 -0.78
C ALA A 239 16.06 15.39 -0.05
N LYS A 240 14.90 15.00 -0.59
CA LYS A 240 13.95 14.11 0.10
C LYS A 240 13.99 12.66 -0.36
N ILE A 241 14.60 12.39 -1.52
CA ILE A 241 14.60 11.07 -2.14
C ILE A 241 16.04 10.67 -2.45
N VAL A 242 16.72 11.43 -3.32
CA VAL A 242 18.06 11.06 -3.80
C VAL A 242 19.11 11.14 -2.69
N ASP A 243 19.18 12.25 -1.95
CA ASP A 243 20.13 12.42 -0.84
C ASP A 243 19.72 11.61 0.41
N ALA A 244 18.47 11.13 0.44
CA ALA A 244 17.88 10.42 1.57
C ALA A 244 17.86 8.90 1.38
N CYS A 245 18.30 8.38 0.24
CA CYS A 245 18.39 6.94 0.03
C CYS A 245 19.39 6.31 1.01
N ARG A 246 19.21 5.02 1.29
CA ARG A 246 20.08 4.25 2.20
C ARG A 246 20.97 3.28 1.42
N ALA A 247 22.07 2.84 1.99
CA ALA A 247 22.92 1.84 1.34
C ALA A 247 22.14 0.56 1.05
N LEU A 248 22.33 -0.03 -0.14
CA LEU A 248 21.81 -1.35 -0.46
C LEU A 248 22.55 -2.40 0.39
N PRO A 249 21.86 -3.27 1.15
CA PRO A 249 22.53 -4.33 1.90
C PRO A 249 23.34 -5.23 0.96
N GLY A 250 24.59 -5.53 1.33
CA GLY A 250 25.48 -6.38 0.55
C GLY A 250 26.15 -5.71 -0.66
N ALA A 251 25.93 -4.41 -0.89
CA ALA A 251 26.77 -3.63 -1.79
C ALA A 251 28.03 -3.17 -1.05
N ASP A 252 29.20 -3.68 -1.45
CA ASP A 252 30.52 -3.24 -0.98
C ASP A 252 30.92 -1.87 -1.56
#